data_AF-D8FFD6-F1
#
_entry.id   AF-D8FFD6-F1
#
_cell.length_a   1.000
_cell.length_b   1.000
_cell.length_c   1.000
_cell.angle_alpha   90.00
_cell.angle_beta   90.00
_cell.angle_gamma   90.00
#
_symmetry.space_group_name_H-M   'P 1'
#
loop_
_entity.id
_entity.type
_entity.pdbx_description
1 polymer ?
#
loop_
_entity_poly.entity_id
_entity_poly.type
_entity_poly.pdbx_seq_one_letter_code
_entity_poly.pdbx_strand_id
1 'polypeptide(L)'
;MSIPGPKGDIRDIRGPIHIPDPTHRLFYGLGGILLLLLAWAAWRWLGKRKAFRAKTAFEIAFEELEKAKALMTPEKAERFSVMVSDTIRTYIEKRFSMRATRKTTHEFMMIVAAEPSGELNRHEKPLHEFLVHCDLAKFARQTFNMEQMRKMHQSATRFVEETIAKPEEKNAEKGASKARDEAMAKEKGDNGTKGKQWFFKGRLKGIRVFKKDTGNRGFHNTHQVAAAGGR
;
A
#
# COMPACT_ATOMS: atom_id res chain seq x y z
N MET A 1 -74.58 44.05 61.60
CA MET A 1 -73.84 45.25 61.17
C MET A 1 -72.49 45.22 61.89
N SER A 2 -71.40 44.87 61.19
CA SER A 2 -70.06 44.79 61.79
C SER A 2 -69.09 45.40 60.79
N ILE A 3 -68.48 46.54 61.14
CA ILE A 3 -67.48 47.22 60.31
C ILE A 3 -66.09 46.78 60.80
N PRO A 4 -65.28 46.10 59.98
CA PRO A 4 -63.87 45.89 60.33
C PRO A 4 -63.05 47.11 59.92
N GLY A 5 -62.38 47.72 60.91
CA GLY A 5 -61.47 48.85 60.73
C GLY A 5 -60.18 48.48 59.95
N PRO A 6 -59.46 49.48 59.42
CA PRO A 6 -58.36 49.25 58.50
C PRO A 6 -57.12 48.80 59.27
N LYS A 7 -56.58 47.65 58.89
CA LYS A 7 -55.28 47.18 59.38
C LYS A 7 -54.24 47.48 58.30
N GLY A 8 -53.45 48.52 58.53
CA GLY A 8 -52.07 48.55 58.03
C GLY A 8 -51.30 47.36 58.63
N ASP A 9 -50.08 47.05 58.26
CA ASP A 9 -49.03 47.71 57.50
C ASP A 9 -47.90 46.65 57.44
N ILE A 10 -46.84 46.91 56.67
CA ILE A 10 -45.59 46.15 56.59
C ILE A 10 -45.68 44.93 55.67
N ARG A 11 -45.20 45.14 54.43
CA ARG A 11 -44.95 44.07 53.47
C ARG A 11 -43.72 43.28 53.91
N ASP A 12 -43.93 42.00 54.12
CA ASP A 12 -42.91 41.01 54.47
C ASP A 12 -41.73 41.01 53.47
N ILE A 13 -40.51 40.89 54.00
CA ILE A 13 -39.27 40.84 53.24
C ILE A 13 -39.17 39.48 52.55
N ARG A 14 -39.20 39.47 51.21
CA ARG A 14 -39.02 38.24 50.43
C ARG A 14 -37.67 37.61 50.78
N GLY A 15 -37.70 36.35 51.22
CA GLY A 15 -36.51 35.56 51.51
C GLY A 15 -35.57 35.41 50.30
N PRO A 16 -34.33 34.97 50.52
CA PRO A 16 -33.29 34.92 49.50
C PRO A 16 -33.74 34.18 48.25
N ILE A 17 -33.69 34.89 47.12
CA ILE A 17 -34.02 34.32 45.82
C ILE A 17 -32.85 33.40 45.43
N HIS A 18 -33.11 32.10 45.34
CA HIS A 18 -32.13 31.16 44.80
C HIS A 18 -31.90 31.49 43.32
N ILE A 19 -30.78 32.15 43.02
CA ILE A 19 -30.31 32.33 41.65
C ILE A 19 -29.78 30.95 41.21
N PRO A 20 -30.36 30.30 40.19
CA PRO A 20 -29.89 29.00 39.74
C PRO A 20 -28.43 29.14 39.32
N ASP A 21 -27.57 28.31 39.90
CA ASP A 21 -26.13 28.35 39.72
C ASP A 21 -25.77 28.23 38.22
N PRO A 22 -25.15 29.24 37.58
CA PRO A 22 -24.90 29.25 36.14
C PRO A 22 -23.80 28.26 35.69
N THR A 23 -23.12 27.59 36.61
CA THR A 23 -22.00 26.69 36.31
C THR A 23 -22.40 25.50 35.42
N HIS A 24 -23.61 24.97 35.55
CA HIS A 24 -24.09 23.89 34.68
C HIS A 24 -24.08 24.30 33.21
N ARG A 25 -24.45 25.55 32.89
CA ARG A 25 -24.40 26.07 31.50
C ARG A 25 -22.99 26.18 30.97
N LEU A 26 -22.02 26.52 31.83
CA LEU A 26 -20.60 26.53 31.49
C LEU A 26 -20.09 25.12 31.18
N PHE A 27 -20.48 24.12 31.97
CA PHE A 27 -20.11 22.72 31.71
C PHE A 27 -20.74 22.19 30.41
N TYR A 28 -21.99 22.52 30.11
CA TYR A 28 -22.62 22.17 28.83
C TYR A 28 -21.94 22.87 27.65
N GLY A 29 -21.57 24.15 27.79
CA GLY A 29 -20.82 24.90 26.78
C GLY A 29 -19.44 24.29 26.53
N LEU A 30 -18.71 23.97 27.60
CA LEU A 30 -17.38 23.37 27.52
C LEU A 30 -17.43 21.96 26.92
N GLY A 31 -18.43 21.17 27.30
CA GLY A 31 -18.70 19.86 26.71
C GLY A 31 -19.01 19.93 25.23
N GLY A 32 -19.84 20.90 24.82
CA GLY A 32 -20.16 21.14 23.40
C GLY A 32 -18.94 21.53 22.58
N ILE A 33 -18.09 22.41 23.10
CA ILE A 33 -16.82 22.80 22.45
C ILE A 33 -15.88 21.60 22.32
N LEU A 34 -15.73 20.80 23.38
CA LEU A 34 -14.87 19.62 23.35
C LEU A 34 -15.37 18.59 22.32
N LEU A 35 -16.68 18.38 22.24
CA LEU A 35 -17.31 17.45 21.29
C LEU A 35 -17.13 17.95 19.85
N LEU A 36 -17.28 19.25 19.60
CA LEU A 36 -16.99 19.86 18.30
C LEU A 36 -15.52 19.72 17.90
N LEU A 37 -14.58 19.91 18.84
CA LEU A 37 -13.16 19.72 18.58
C LEU A 37 -12.83 18.25 18.27
N LEU A 38 -13.41 17.31 18.99
CA LEU A 38 -13.25 15.87 18.73
C LEU A 38 -13.85 15.48 17.38
N ALA A 39 -15.05 15.98 17.04
CA ALA A 39 -15.69 15.75 15.76
C ALA A 39 -14.88 16.35 14.60
N TRP A 40 -14.33 17.55 14.77
CA TRP A 40 -13.45 18.19 13.79
C TRP A 40 -12.13 17.43 13.61
N ALA A 41 -11.49 17.03 14.71
CA ALA A 41 -10.26 16.23 14.68
C ALA A 41 -10.51 14.87 14.01
N ALA A 42 -11.59 14.19 14.37
CA ALA A 42 -12.03 12.95 13.74
C ALA A 42 -12.30 13.16 12.25
N TRP A 43 -13.02 14.21 11.86
CA TRP A 43 -13.31 14.51 10.45
C TRP A 43 -12.04 14.84 9.66
N ARG A 44 -11.09 15.57 10.24
CA ARG A 44 -9.77 15.84 9.65
C ARG A 44 -8.96 14.56 9.47
N TRP A 45 -8.99 13.65 10.44
CA TRP A 45 -8.31 12.35 10.38
C TRP A 45 -9.01 11.36 9.42
N LEU A 46 -10.34 11.36 9.38
CA LEU A 46 -11.15 10.55 8.46
C LEU A 46 -11.08 11.08 7.03
N GLY A 47 -10.96 12.38 6.81
CA GLY A 47 -10.73 12.99 5.50
C GLY A 47 -9.40 12.57 4.89
N LYS A 48 -8.34 12.48 5.73
CA LYS A 48 -7.06 11.86 5.35
C LYS A 48 -7.17 10.36 5.07
N ARG A 49 -8.22 9.66 5.52
CA ARG A 49 -8.47 8.24 5.18
C ARG A 49 -9.41 8.07 3.98
N LYS A 50 -10.36 9.00 3.77
CA LYS A 50 -11.35 8.97 2.67
C LYS A 50 -10.80 9.49 1.34
N ALA A 51 -9.93 10.50 1.33
CA ALA A 51 -9.23 10.92 0.12
C ALA A 51 -8.36 9.81 -0.49
N PHE A 52 -7.96 8.83 0.32
CA PHE A 52 -7.24 7.61 -0.09
C PHE A 52 -8.13 6.50 -0.65
N ARG A 53 -9.46 6.63 -0.54
CA ARG A 53 -10.41 5.66 -1.10
C ARG A 53 -10.86 5.98 -2.52
N ALA A 54 -10.51 7.16 -3.04
CA ALA A 54 -10.89 7.61 -4.38
C ALA A 54 -9.71 7.73 -5.37
N LYS A 55 -8.46 7.75 -4.89
CA LYS A 55 -7.26 7.60 -5.73
C LYS A 55 -6.46 6.38 -5.30
N THR A 56 -6.12 5.51 -6.23
CA THR A 56 -5.27 4.35 -5.92
C THR A 56 -3.88 4.83 -5.44
N ALA A 57 -3.21 4.07 -4.58
CA ALA A 57 -1.87 4.45 -4.08
C ALA A 57 -0.87 4.68 -5.25
N PHE A 58 -1.08 3.96 -6.35
CA PHE A 58 -0.38 4.13 -7.61
C PHE A 58 -0.62 5.51 -8.24
N GLU A 59 -1.89 5.92 -8.41
CA GLU A 59 -2.22 7.23 -9.00
C GLU A 59 -1.59 8.39 -8.24
N ILE A 60 -1.58 8.31 -6.91
CA ILE A 60 -0.97 9.34 -6.06
C ILE A 60 0.54 9.39 -6.27
N ALA A 61 1.19 8.21 -6.29
CA ALA A 61 2.63 8.13 -6.53
C ALA A 61 3.00 8.67 -7.91
N PHE A 62 2.23 8.34 -8.95
CA PHE A 62 2.49 8.83 -10.31
C PHE A 62 2.29 10.35 -10.42
N GLU A 63 1.23 10.89 -9.81
CA GLU A 63 0.97 12.33 -9.78
C GLU A 63 2.09 13.10 -9.06
N GLU A 64 2.60 12.57 -7.95
CA GLU A 64 3.71 13.15 -7.20
C GLU A 64 5.04 13.05 -7.98
N LEU A 65 5.31 11.93 -8.65
CA LEU A 65 6.47 11.77 -9.53
C LEU A 65 6.44 12.70 -10.74
N GLU A 66 5.26 12.95 -11.33
CA GLU A 66 5.12 13.93 -12.42
C GLU A 66 5.39 15.35 -11.92
N LYS A 67 4.88 15.72 -10.73
CA LYS A 67 5.18 17.02 -10.12
C LYS A 67 6.67 17.18 -9.83
N ALA A 68 7.35 16.11 -9.44
CA ALA A 68 8.79 16.13 -9.19
C ALA A 68 9.61 16.52 -10.44
N LYS A 69 9.13 16.25 -11.67
CA LYS A 69 9.83 16.66 -12.90
C LYS A 69 10.06 18.17 -12.98
N ALA A 70 9.14 18.99 -12.45
CA ALA A 70 9.28 20.44 -12.40
C ALA A 70 10.43 20.91 -11.48
N LEU A 71 10.97 20.02 -10.64
CA LEU A 71 12.10 20.27 -9.76
C LEU A 71 13.43 19.73 -10.32
N MET A 72 13.44 19.12 -11.50
CA MET A 72 14.67 18.65 -12.17
C MET A 72 15.46 19.85 -12.68
N THR A 73 16.14 20.52 -11.76
CA THR A 73 17.06 21.63 -12.00
C THR A 73 18.19 21.50 -10.98
N PRO A 74 19.46 21.75 -11.34
CA PRO A 74 20.59 21.60 -10.43
C PRO A 74 20.39 22.32 -9.09
N GLU A 75 19.77 23.49 -9.10
CA GLU A 75 19.50 24.32 -7.91
C GLU A 75 18.46 23.71 -6.96
N LYS A 76 17.61 22.83 -7.48
CA LYS A 76 16.54 22.16 -6.71
C LYS A 76 16.78 20.66 -6.55
N ALA A 77 17.98 20.17 -6.86
CA ALA A 77 18.34 18.76 -6.84
C ALA A 77 18.03 18.07 -5.50
N GLU A 78 18.28 18.75 -4.38
CA GLU A 78 17.94 18.27 -3.04
C GLU A 78 16.42 18.17 -2.83
N ARG A 79 15.66 19.20 -3.21
CA ARG A 79 14.20 19.19 -3.09
C ARG A 79 13.57 18.12 -3.96
N PHE A 80 14.13 17.92 -5.15
CA PHE A 80 13.74 16.85 -6.06
C PHE A 80 13.97 15.47 -5.43
N SER A 81 15.16 15.19 -4.91
CA SER A 81 15.49 13.88 -4.35
C SER A 81 14.68 13.56 -3.09
N VAL A 82 14.44 14.55 -2.23
CA VAL A 82 13.55 14.42 -1.07
C VAL A 82 12.13 14.11 -1.52
N MET A 83 11.58 14.86 -2.48
CA MET A 83 10.22 14.63 -2.99
C MET A 83 10.05 13.22 -3.57
N VAL A 84 10.97 12.78 -4.43
CA VAL A 84 10.90 11.45 -5.06
C VAL A 84 11.04 10.34 -4.01
N SER A 85 11.98 10.46 -3.08
CA SER A 85 12.20 9.46 -2.02
C SER A 85 11.01 9.35 -1.06
N ASP A 86 10.41 10.47 -0.65
CA ASP A 86 9.21 10.48 0.18
C ASP A 86 7.98 9.92 -0.55
N THR A 87 7.86 10.18 -1.87
CA THR A 87 6.80 9.61 -2.71
C THR A 87 6.87 8.08 -2.70
N ILE A 88 8.05 7.50 -3.00
CA ILE A 88 8.23 6.04 -3.04
C ILE A 88 8.09 5.41 -1.65
N ARG A 89 8.64 6.03 -0.60
CA ARG A 89 8.45 5.58 0.78
C ARG A 89 6.97 5.49 1.14
N THR A 90 6.24 6.55 0.83
CA THR A 90 4.80 6.64 1.08
C THR A 90 4.01 5.61 0.27
N TYR A 91 4.42 5.38 -0.97
CA TYR A 91 3.84 4.35 -1.83
C TYR A 91 4.04 2.95 -1.22
N ILE A 92 5.26 2.63 -0.77
CA ILE A 92 5.57 1.33 -0.16
C ILE A 92 4.74 1.10 1.12
N GLU A 93 4.68 2.10 2.00
CA GLU A 93 3.93 2.01 3.25
C GLU A 93 2.43 1.76 3.00
N LYS A 94 1.86 2.37 1.96
CA LYS A 94 0.45 2.21 1.62
C LYS A 94 0.15 0.91 0.88
N ARG A 95 1.04 0.48 -0.01
CA ARG A 95 0.81 -0.66 -0.90
C ARG A 95 1.19 -2.00 -0.28
N PHE A 96 2.26 -2.03 0.51
CA PHE A 96 2.83 -3.26 1.09
C PHE A 96 2.68 -3.32 2.61
N SER A 97 2.02 -2.33 3.24
CA SER A 97 1.85 -2.23 4.70
C SER A 97 3.16 -2.33 5.50
N MET A 98 4.29 -2.01 4.86
CA MET A 98 5.65 -2.11 5.44
C MET A 98 6.17 -0.73 5.79
N ARG A 99 6.60 -0.52 7.04
CA ARG A 99 7.18 0.77 7.49
C ARG A 99 8.59 0.94 6.93
N ALA A 100 8.75 1.76 5.90
CA ALA A 100 10.04 2.03 5.26
C ALA A 100 10.87 3.10 5.99
N THR A 101 10.23 3.98 6.78
CA THR A 101 10.84 5.24 7.27
C THR A 101 12.02 5.12 8.26
N ARG A 102 12.23 3.97 8.93
CA ARG A 102 13.20 3.88 10.05
C ARG A 102 14.46 3.05 9.78
N LYS A 103 14.72 2.66 8.53
CA LYS A 103 15.76 1.69 8.21
C LYS A 103 16.76 2.24 7.20
N THR A 104 18.00 1.78 7.30
CA THR A 104 19.00 2.00 6.25
C THR A 104 18.62 1.20 5.01
N THR A 105 19.13 1.59 3.83
CA THR A 105 18.93 0.85 2.58
C THR A 105 19.23 -0.65 2.75
N HIS A 106 20.36 -0.98 3.38
CA HIS A 106 20.79 -2.36 3.59
C HIS A 106 19.81 -3.15 4.49
N GLU A 107 19.42 -2.59 5.63
CA GLU A 107 18.46 -3.23 6.53
C GLU A 107 17.09 -3.42 5.88
N PHE A 108 16.65 -2.45 5.08
CA PHE A 108 15.38 -2.55 4.37
C PHE A 108 15.42 -3.68 3.33
N MET A 109 16.49 -3.77 2.55
CA MET A 109 16.67 -4.87 1.59
C MET A 109 16.78 -6.24 2.25
N MET A 110 17.43 -6.35 3.42
CA MET A 110 17.46 -7.59 4.19
C MET A 110 16.07 -8.04 4.64
N ILE A 111 15.19 -7.11 5.01
CA ILE A 111 13.81 -7.42 5.38
C ILE A 111 13.01 -7.89 4.17
N VAL A 112 13.16 -7.22 3.04
CA VAL A 112 12.54 -7.64 1.78
C VAL A 112 13.01 -9.05 1.40
N ALA A 113 14.32 -9.34 1.54
CA ALA A 113 14.90 -10.65 1.28
C ALA A 113 14.47 -11.74 2.27
N ALA A 114 14.23 -11.37 3.53
CA ALA A 114 13.79 -12.29 4.59
C ALA A 114 12.35 -12.81 4.40
N GLU A 115 11.57 -12.20 3.51
CA GLU A 115 10.22 -12.64 3.15
C GLU A 115 10.15 -13.06 1.67
N PRO A 116 10.63 -14.27 1.28
CA PRO A 116 10.69 -14.70 -0.12
C PRO A 116 9.32 -14.82 -0.80
N SER A 117 8.26 -15.03 -0.03
CA SER A 117 6.87 -15.06 -0.50
C SER A 117 6.21 -13.68 -0.57
N GLY A 118 6.89 -12.63 -0.07
CA GLY A 118 6.37 -11.28 -0.01
C GLY A 118 6.23 -10.66 -1.40
N GLU A 119 5.14 -9.94 -1.64
CA GLU A 119 4.88 -9.29 -2.93
C GLU A 119 5.98 -8.30 -3.32
N LEU A 120 6.55 -7.60 -2.33
CA LEU A 120 7.65 -6.65 -2.54
C LEU A 120 8.97 -7.33 -2.95
N ASN A 121 9.21 -8.58 -2.51
CA ASN A 121 10.41 -9.35 -2.86
C ASN A 121 10.47 -9.65 -4.38
N ARG A 122 9.31 -9.85 -5.02
CA ARG A 122 9.22 -10.02 -6.48
C ARG A 122 9.79 -8.82 -7.25
N HIS A 123 9.81 -7.65 -6.60
CA HIS A 123 10.29 -6.38 -7.15
C HIS A 123 11.53 -5.87 -6.41
N GLU A 124 12.35 -6.77 -5.84
CA GLU A 124 13.58 -6.45 -5.12
C GLU A 124 14.59 -5.69 -6.00
N LYS A 125 14.80 -6.12 -7.24
CA LYS A 125 15.74 -5.49 -8.18
C LYS A 125 15.42 -4.02 -8.51
N PRO A 126 14.20 -3.68 -9.01
CA PRO A 126 13.87 -2.28 -9.32
C PRO A 126 13.86 -1.41 -8.05
N LEU A 127 13.51 -1.99 -6.89
CA LEU A 127 13.58 -1.30 -5.61
C LEU A 127 15.03 -0.99 -5.21
N HIS A 128 15.93 -1.96 -5.33
CA HIS A 128 17.35 -1.78 -5.05
C HIS A 128 17.97 -0.70 -5.93
N GLU A 129 17.71 -0.75 -7.24
CA GLU A 129 18.17 0.26 -8.21
C GLU A 129 17.74 1.68 -7.79
N PHE A 130 16.49 1.84 -7.36
CA PHE A 130 15.98 3.11 -6.88
C PHE A 130 16.68 3.58 -5.60
N LEU A 131 16.90 2.68 -4.64
CA LEU A 131 17.56 3.03 -3.38
C LEU A 131 19.02 3.43 -3.57
N VAL A 132 19.73 2.84 -4.54
CA VAL A 132 21.08 3.27 -4.92
C VAL A 132 21.09 4.72 -5.38
N HIS A 133 20.09 5.16 -6.15
CA HIS A 133 19.96 6.56 -6.54
C HIS A 133 19.63 7.49 -5.35
N CYS A 134 18.86 7.02 -4.37
CA CYS A 134 18.59 7.77 -3.14
C CYS A 134 19.87 7.99 -2.33
N ASP A 135 20.68 6.94 -2.16
CA ASP A 135 21.96 7.03 -1.44
C ASP A 135 22.93 7.96 -2.18
N LEU A 136 23.01 7.85 -3.50
CA LEU A 136 23.79 8.80 -4.31
C LEU A 136 23.34 10.24 -4.07
N ALA A 137 22.04 10.53 -4.13
CA ALA A 137 21.52 11.87 -3.90
C ALA A 137 21.81 12.39 -2.47
N LYS A 138 21.73 11.52 -1.46
CA LYS A 138 22.00 11.85 -0.05
C LYS A 138 23.46 12.26 0.18
N PHE A 139 24.39 11.66 -0.56
CA PHE A 139 25.83 11.90 -0.38
C PHE A 139 26.46 12.82 -1.44
N ALA A 140 25.76 13.10 -2.55
CA ALA A 140 26.30 13.85 -3.68
C ALA A 140 26.46 15.36 -3.44
N ARG A 141 25.96 15.96 -2.35
CA ARG A 141 26.03 17.41 -2.10
C ARG A 141 25.61 18.21 -3.35
N GLN A 142 26.53 18.94 -3.99
CA GLN A 142 26.28 19.74 -5.20
C GLN A 142 26.54 19.01 -6.54
N THR A 143 26.96 17.75 -6.51
CA THR A 143 27.28 16.99 -7.73
C THR A 143 26.08 16.22 -8.29
N PHE A 144 24.91 16.27 -7.63
CA PHE A 144 23.71 15.59 -8.09
C PHE A 144 23.14 16.26 -9.34
N ASN A 145 23.56 15.77 -10.51
CA ASN A 145 23.32 16.44 -11.78
C ASN A 145 21.99 16.03 -12.43
N MET A 146 21.63 16.72 -13.51
CA MET A 146 20.41 16.48 -14.28
C MET A 146 20.24 15.04 -14.77
N GLU A 147 21.33 14.40 -15.19
CA GLU A 147 21.27 13.02 -15.66
C GLU A 147 20.97 12.05 -14.52
N GLN A 148 21.57 12.27 -13.35
CA GLN A 148 21.32 11.47 -12.15
C GLN A 148 19.91 11.67 -11.62
N MET A 149 19.38 12.90 -11.64
CA MET A 149 17.97 13.18 -11.34
C MET A 149 17.02 12.43 -12.28
N ARG A 150 17.33 12.44 -13.58
CA ARG A 150 16.54 11.69 -14.58
C ARG A 150 16.58 10.18 -14.31
N LYS A 151 17.75 9.61 -14.00
CA LYS A 151 17.88 8.18 -13.66
C LYS A 151 17.10 7.82 -12.40
N MET A 152 17.19 8.65 -11.35
CA MET A 152 16.42 8.46 -10.12
C MET A 152 14.91 8.47 -10.39
N HIS A 153 14.42 9.41 -11.20
CA HIS A 153 13.01 9.48 -11.57
C HIS A 153 12.54 8.28 -12.38
N GLN A 154 13.33 7.87 -13.38
CA GLN A 154 13.02 6.71 -14.21
C GLN A 154 12.96 5.42 -13.39
N SER A 155 13.96 5.21 -12.51
CA SER A 155 13.99 4.07 -11.62
C SER A 155 12.79 4.05 -10.66
N ALA A 156 12.43 5.21 -10.08
CA ALA A 156 11.26 5.36 -9.23
C ALA A 156 9.95 5.04 -9.98
N THR A 157 9.78 5.59 -11.18
CA THR A 157 8.60 5.38 -12.03
C THR A 157 8.47 3.90 -12.40
N ARG A 158 9.56 3.29 -12.86
CA ARG A 158 9.61 1.87 -13.21
C ARG A 158 9.22 0.96 -12.02
N PHE A 159 9.73 1.24 -10.83
CA PHE A 159 9.36 0.48 -9.63
C PHE A 159 7.84 0.56 -9.35
N VAL A 160 7.26 1.76 -9.47
CA VAL A 160 5.83 1.98 -9.25
C VAL A 160 4.99 1.28 -10.33
N GLU A 161 5.42 1.29 -11.59
CA GLU A 161 4.77 0.59 -12.71
C GLU A 161 4.79 -0.92 -12.57
N GLU A 162 5.94 -1.50 -12.23
CA GLU A 162 6.10 -2.96 -12.11
C GLU A 162 5.27 -3.53 -10.95
N THR A 163 4.96 -2.73 -9.93
CA THR A 163 4.22 -3.14 -8.72
C THR A 163 2.71 -2.95 -8.81
N ILE A 164 2.20 -2.37 -9.90
CA ILE A 164 0.78 -2.43 -10.25
C ILE A 164 0.49 -3.86 -10.67
N ALA A 165 -0.14 -4.64 -9.79
CA ALA A 165 -0.48 -6.03 -10.07
C ALA A 165 -1.11 -6.17 -11.47
N LYS A 166 -0.46 -6.95 -12.36
CA LYS A 166 -1.07 -7.33 -13.63
C LYS A 166 -2.36 -8.10 -13.31
N PRO A 167 -3.49 -7.80 -13.96
CA PRO A 167 -4.79 -8.44 -13.69
C PRO A 167 -4.84 -9.97 -13.85
N GLU A 168 -3.75 -10.62 -14.27
CA GLU A 168 -3.75 -11.97 -14.79
C GLU A 168 -3.72 -13.06 -13.69
N GLU A 169 -3.20 -12.78 -12.49
CA GLU A 169 -3.16 -13.78 -11.40
C GLU A 169 -4.54 -14.03 -10.76
N LYS A 170 -5.48 -13.07 -10.79
CA LYS A 170 -6.84 -13.25 -10.23
C LYS A 170 -7.78 -14.09 -11.11
N ASN A 171 -7.52 -14.16 -12.41
CA ASN A 171 -8.33 -14.97 -13.33
C ASN A 171 -7.88 -16.44 -13.35
N ALA A 172 -6.61 -16.72 -13.05
CA ALA A 172 -6.10 -18.09 -12.93
C ALA A 172 -6.71 -18.85 -11.74
N GLU A 173 -6.86 -18.19 -10.58
CA GLU A 173 -7.49 -18.81 -9.40
C GLU A 173 -9.00 -19.01 -9.55
N LYS A 174 -9.70 -18.06 -10.20
CA LYS A 174 -11.14 -18.21 -10.52
C LYS A 174 -11.38 -19.25 -11.62
N GLY A 175 -10.48 -19.37 -12.58
CA GLY A 175 -10.51 -20.41 -13.60
C GLY A 175 -10.28 -21.81 -13.01
N ALA A 176 -9.33 -21.93 -12.07
CA ALA A 176 -9.05 -23.19 -11.38
C ALA A 176 -10.16 -23.60 -10.39
N SER A 177 -10.82 -22.65 -9.72
CA SER A 177 -11.99 -22.95 -8.87
C SER A 177 -13.20 -23.36 -9.73
N LYS A 178 -13.47 -22.62 -10.81
CA LYS A 178 -14.57 -22.93 -11.73
C LYS A 178 -14.37 -24.27 -12.45
N ALA A 179 -13.14 -24.61 -12.85
CA ALA A 179 -12.82 -25.90 -13.45
C ALA A 179 -12.93 -27.08 -12.45
N ARG A 180 -12.62 -26.85 -11.17
CA ARG A 180 -12.84 -27.86 -10.10
C ARG A 180 -14.33 -28.05 -9.81
N ASP A 181 -15.11 -26.97 -9.78
CA ASP A 181 -16.55 -27.04 -9.56
C ASP A 181 -17.29 -27.67 -10.75
N GLU A 182 -16.85 -27.40 -11.99
CA GLU A 182 -17.39 -28.02 -13.22
C GLU A 182 -17.00 -29.51 -13.35
N ALA A 183 -15.79 -29.91 -12.92
CA ALA A 183 -15.40 -31.32 -12.85
C ALA A 183 -16.20 -32.09 -11.79
N MET A 184 -16.47 -31.47 -10.63
CA MET A 184 -17.27 -32.08 -9.56
C MET A 184 -18.76 -32.18 -9.90
N ALA A 185 -19.27 -31.29 -10.76
CA ALA A 185 -20.64 -31.35 -11.29
C ALA A 185 -20.82 -32.46 -12.34
N LYS A 186 -19.80 -32.77 -13.14
CA LYS A 186 -19.84 -33.86 -14.13
C LYS A 186 -19.77 -35.25 -13.51
N GLU A 187 -19.09 -35.42 -12.37
CA GLU A 187 -19.00 -36.72 -11.68
C GLU A 187 -20.31 -37.14 -11.00
N LYS A 188 -21.19 -36.19 -10.66
CA LYS A 188 -22.52 -36.48 -10.06
C LYS A 188 -23.64 -36.75 -11.06
N GLY A 189 -23.43 -36.50 -12.35
CA GLY A 189 -24.43 -36.70 -13.41
C GLY A 189 -24.55 -38.13 -13.95
N ASP A 190 -23.59 -38.99 -13.65
CA ASP A 190 -23.49 -40.36 -14.19
C ASP A 190 -23.52 -41.41 -13.08
N ASN A 191 -24.46 -41.30 -12.15
CA ASN A 191 -24.77 -42.42 -11.24
C ASN A 191 -26.27 -42.62 -11.17
N GLY A 192 -26.83 -42.93 -12.34
CA GLY A 192 -28.19 -43.39 -12.53
C GLY A 192 -28.21 -44.65 -13.36
N THR A 193 -27.41 -45.68 -13.03
CA THR A 193 -27.79 -47.12 -13.08
C THR A 193 -26.61 -48.07 -12.86
N LYS A 194 -26.77 -48.93 -11.84
CA LYS A 194 -26.24 -50.31 -11.71
C LYS A 194 -24.72 -50.52 -11.55
N GLY A 195 -24.34 -50.76 -10.28
CA GLY A 195 -24.04 -52.13 -9.86
C GLY A 195 -22.59 -52.65 -9.96
N LYS A 196 -22.06 -52.97 -8.77
CA LYS A 196 -21.16 -54.10 -8.43
C LYS A 196 -19.64 -53.97 -8.74
N GLN A 197 -18.90 -53.80 -7.65
CA GLN A 197 -17.91 -54.76 -7.13
C GLN A 197 -16.58 -54.95 -7.92
N TRP A 198 -15.47 -54.39 -7.42
CA TRP A 198 -14.27 -55.11 -6.89
C TRP A 198 -13.05 -54.16 -6.69
N PHE A 199 -12.51 -54.21 -5.46
CA PHE A 199 -11.09 -54.13 -5.07
C PHE A 199 -10.05 -53.42 -5.98
N PHE A 200 -9.35 -52.43 -5.41
CA PHE A 200 -7.94 -52.64 -5.03
C PHE A 200 -7.46 -51.70 -3.90
N LYS A 201 -6.55 -52.23 -3.10
CA LYS A 201 -6.12 -51.81 -1.77
C LYS A 201 -4.67 -51.32 -1.82
N GLY A 202 -4.38 -50.25 -1.07
CA GLY A 202 -3.01 -49.85 -0.67
C GLY A 202 -2.27 -49.01 -1.72
N ARG A 203 -1.26 -48.20 -1.39
CA ARG A 203 -0.34 -48.22 -0.24
C ARG A 203 0.45 -46.90 -0.23
N LEU A 204 0.77 -46.37 0.96
CA LEU A 204 1.74 -45.27 1.13
C LEU A 204 3.14 -45.66 0.62
N LYS A 205 3.86 -44.65 0.09
CA LYS A 205 5.29 -44.30 0.29
C LYS A 205 5.98 -43.96 -1.03
N GLY A 206 6.80 -42.90 -0.99
CA GLY A 206 8.02 -42.87 -1.80
C GLY A 206 8.39 -41.52 -2.37
N ILE A 207 9.15 -40.76 -1.59
CA ILE A 207 10.10 -39.75 -2.08
C ILE A 207 10.99 -40.37 -3.17
N ARG A 208 11.18 -39.67 -4.30
CA ARG A 208 12.49 -39.65 -4.96
C ARG A 208 12.69 -38.39 -5.81
N VAL A 209 13.72 -37.65 -5.39
CA VAL A 209 14.45 -36.59 -6.09
C VAL A 209 15.27 -37.19 -7.25
N PHE A 210 15.69 -36.32 -8.19
CA PHE A 210 16.71 -36.52 -9.25
C PHE A 210 16.17 -37.21 -10.53
N LYS A 211 16.50 -36.78 -11.76
CA LYS A 211 17.79 -36.33 -12.30
C LYS A 211 17.58 -35.60 -13.64
N LYS A 212 18.53 -34.70 -13.89
CA LYS A 212 18.83 -33.85 -15.04
C LYS A 212 19.04 -34.65 -16.34
N ASP A 213 18.32 -34.31 -17.41
CA ASP A 213 18.66 -34.68 -18.78
C ASP A 213 18.90 -33.44 -19.63
N THR A 214 20.20 -33.17 -19.84
CA THR A 214 20.72 -32.35 -20.93
C THR A 214 20.70 -33.18 -22.20
N GLY A 215 19.91 -32.78 -23.18
CA GLY A 215 19.90 -33.41 -24.49
C GLY A 215 19.18 -32.58 -25.52
N ASN A 216 19.87 -31.60 -26.12
CA ASN A 216 19.57 -31.25 -27.51
C ASN A 216 20.86 -30.92 -28.25
N ARG A 217 21.27 -31.85 -29.11
CA ARG A 217 22.36 -31.70 -30.07
C ARG A 217 21.73 -31.50 -31.44
N GLY A 218 22.29 -30.55 -32.18
CA GLY A 218 22.23 -30.49 -33.63
C GLY A 218 21.36 -29.35 -34.13
N PHE A 219 22.00 -28.34 -34.70
CA PHE A 219 21.90 -28.12 -36.14
C PHE A 219 23.15 -27.37 -36.61
N HIS A 220 23.77 -27.94 -37.65
CA HIS A 220 24.86 -27.36 -38.41
C HIS A 220 24.38 -26.07 -39.09
N ASN A 221 25.24 -25.06 -39.18
CA ASN A 221 25.28 -24.27 -40.40
C ASN A 221 26.71 -23.80 -40.70
N THR A 222 27.26 -24.41 -41.74
CA THR A 222 28.40 -23.97 -42.53
C THR A 222 28.07 -22.68 -43.25
N HIS A 223 28.93 -21.67 -43.21
CA HIS A 223 29.29 -20.82 -44.36
C HIS A 223 30.55 -20.05 -43.99
N GLN A 224 31.69 -20.58 -44.44
CA GLN A 224 32.97 -19.89 -44.47
C GLN A 224 33.09 -19.26 -45.86
N VAL A 225 33.23 -17.94 -45.91
CA VAL A 225 33.56 -17.19 -47.13
C VAL A 225 34.72 -16.26 -46.81
N ALA A 226 35.60 -16.15 -47.80
CA ALA A 226 36.97 -15.68 -47.78
C ALA A 226 37.18 -14.17 -47.57
N ALA A 227 38.36 -13.82 -47.05
CA ALA A 227 39.26 -12.74 -47.51
C ALA A 227 40.56 -12.85 -46.67
N ALA A 228 41.72 -13.19 -47.23
CA ALA A 228 42.67 -12.26 -47.89
C ALA A 228 42.97 -11.04 -47.00
N GLY A 229 44.20 -10.71 -46.58
CA GLY A 229 45.56 -11.03 -46.99
C GLY A 229 46.43 -9.80 -46.64
N GLY A 230 47.75 -9.99 -46.52
CA GLY A 230 48.74 -8.90 -46.45
C GLY A 230 49.43 -8.80 -45.09
N ARG A 231 50.57 -9.47 -44.91
CA ARG A 231 51.96 -9.05 -45.21
C ARG A 231 52.57 -8.25 -44.06
#